data_AF-A0AAJ2UP77-F1
#
_entry.id   AF-A0AAJ2UP77-F1
#
_cell.length_a   1.000
_cell.length_b   1.000
_cell.length_c   1.000
_cell.angle_alpha   90.00
_cell.angle_beta   90.00
_cell.angle_gamma   90.00
#
_symmetry.space_group_name_H-M   'P 1'
#
loop_
_entity.id
_entity.type
_entity.pdbx_description
1 polymer ?
#
loop_
_entity_poly.entity_id
_entity_poly.type
_entity_poly.pdbx_seq_one_letter_code
_entity_poly.pdbx_strand_id
1 'polypeptide(L)'
;MAGTKGKQSVRDMVLSLGLIVLAAWVIYLFIPHDETEQEPKRVDYRVELLTARRAASYAVVAPVGLPEAWKATSVRFRGDESDRWHLGFHDPDGRYVAVEQSTEKPSRFIADATQDAKKTGTTQEIGDKTWARYDGERYDALVLEGSGSTTVVAGSAPFAQLAKMAEALRTE
;
A
#
# COMPACT_ATOMS: atom_id res chain seq x y z
N MET A 1 -9.90 -59.71 -41.55
CA MET A 1 -9.64 -58.34 -41.07
C MET A 1 -9.81 -58.33 -39.56
N ALA A 2 -8.74 -58.13 -38.79
CA ALA A 2 -8.79 -58.06 -37.33
C ALA A 2 -8.10 -56.76 -36.89
N GLY A 3 -8.87 -55.81 -36.38
CA GLY A 3 -8.36 -54.52 -35.90
C GLY A 3 -7.82 -54.65 -34.47
N THR A 4 -6.53 -54.38 -34.30
CA THR A 4 -5.86 -54.33 -32.99
C THR A 4 -6.05 -52.95 -32.35
N LYS A 5 -7.17 -52.74 -31.65
CA LYS A 5 -7.35 -51.61 -30.73
C LYS A 5 -6.74 -51.98 -29.37
N GLY A 6 -5.57 -51.44 -29.05
CA GLY A 6 -5.05 -51.59 -27.69
C GLY A 6 -3.56 -51.30 -27.57
N LYS A 7 -3.21 -50.01 -27.43
CA LYS A 7 -1.97 -49.50 -26.79
C LYS A 7 -1.81 -47.97 -26.89
N GLN A 8 -2.65 -47.29 -27.66
CA GLN A 8 -2.54 -45.83 -27.85
C GLN A 8 -3.07 -44.99 -26.67
N SER A 9 -4.04 -45.46 -25.88
CA SER A 9 -4.67 -44.58 -24.88
C SER A 9 -3.75 -44.13 -23.75
N VAL A 10 -3.01 -45.05 -23.10
CA VAL A 10 -2.22 -44.68 -21.91
C VAL A 10 -0.90 -44.02 -22.31
N ARG A 11 -0.23 -44.51 -23.35
CA ARG A 11 1.04 -43.94 -23.82
C ARG A 11 0.83 -42.53 -24.35
N ASP A 12 -0.23 -42.29 -25.11
CA ASP A 12 -0.51 -40.97 -25.68
C ASP A 12 -1.02 -40.01 -24.59
N MET A 13 -1.69 -40.51 -23.54
CA MET A 13 -2.03 -39.71 -22.33
C MET A 13 -0.80 -39.33 -21.50
N VAL A 14 0.17 -40.23 -21.34
CA VAL A 14 1.42 -39.92 -20.62
C VAL A 14 2.27 -38.95 -21.42
N LEU A 15 2.32 -39.10 -22.75
CA LEU A 15 3.00 -38.16 -23.64
C LEU A 15 2.33 -36.79 -23.64
N SER A 16 1.00 -36.72 -23.65
CA SER A 16 0.29 -35.43 -23.57
C SER A 16 0.46 -34.76 -22.21
N LEU A 17 0.43 -35.53 -21.12
CA LEU A 17 0.71 -35.01 -19.78
C LEU A 17 2.14 -34.47 -19.68
N GLY A 18 3.12 -35.21 -20.20
CA GLY A 18 4.52 -34.78 -20.25
C GLY A 18 4.69 -33.50 -21.07
N LEU A 19 3.99 -33.37 -22.19
CA LEU A 19 4.02 -32.16 -23.02
C LEU A 19 3.44 -30.95 -22.26
N ILE A 20 2.32 -31.13 -21.54
CA ILE A 20 1.68 -30.07 -20.76
C ILE A 20 2.57 -29.65 -19.58
N VAL A 21 3.19 -30.59 -18.87
CA VAL A 21 4.12 -30.29 -17.78
C VAL A 21 5.36 -29.58 -18.30
N LEU A 22 5.91 -29.99 -19.44
CA LEU A 22 7.04 -29.32 -20.08
C LEU A 22 6.67 -27.87 -20.46
N ALA A 23 5.49 -27.67 -21.06
CA ALA A 23 5.01 -26.34 -21.42
C ALA A 23 4.79 -25.46 -20.18
N ALA A 24 4.19 -26.00 -19.12
CA ALA A 24 4.02 -25.32 -17.84
C ALA A 24 5.38 -24.97 -17.20
N TRP A 25 6.36 -25.86 -17.28
CA TRP A 25 7.72 -25.63 -16.77
C TRP A 25 8.45 -24.54 -17.57
N VAL A 26 8.31 -24.53 -18.90
CA VAL A 26 8.85 -23.45 -19.74
C VAL A 26 8.20 -22.12 -19.37
N ILE A 27 6.87 -22.07 -19.26
CA ILE A 27 6.14 -20.87 -18.83
C ILE A 27 6.62 -20.43 -17.44
N TYR A 28 6.78 -21.37 -16.51
CA TYR A 28 7.29 -21.12 -15.17
C TYR A 28 8.69 -20.50 -15.19
N LEU A 29 9.61 -20.98 -16.03
CA LEU A 29 10.95 -20.40 -16.18
C LEU A 29 10.93 -18.96 -16.75
N PHE A 30 9.93 -18.63 -17.56
CA PHE A 30 9.75 -17.29 -18.11
C PHE A 30 8.94 -16.36 -17.20
N ILE A 31 8.25 -16.89 -16.19
CA ILE A 31 7.70 -16.08 -15.11
C ILE A 31 8.89 -15.67 -14.23
N PRO A 32 9.19 -14.37 -14.09
CA PRO A 32 10.24 -13.92 -13.19
C PRO A 32 9.86 -14.33 -11.76
N HIS A 33 10.55 -15.34 -11.23
CA HIS A 33 10.47 -15.78 -9.85
C HIS A 33 11.48 -14.96 -9.04
N ASP A 34 11.24 -13.66 -8.97
CA ASP A 34 11.97 -12.82 -8.03
C ASP A 34 11.37 -13.05 -6.63
N GLU A 35 11.73 -14.16 -6.00
CA GLU A 35 11.70 -14.34 -4.54
C GLU A 35 12.88 -13.60 -3.88
N THR A 36 13.28 -12.46 -4.46
CA THR A 36 14.09 -11.52 -3.71
C THR A 36 13.12 -10.70 -2.90
N GLU A 37 13.27 -10.70 -1.57
CA GLU A 37 12.93 -9.55 -0.74
C GLU A 37 13.62 -8.34 -1.39
N GLN A 38 13.00 -7.76 -2.43
CA GLN A 38 13.50 -6.56 -3.06
C GLN A 38 13.45 -5.54 -1.94
N GLU A 39 14.62 -5.19 -1.40
CA GLU A 39 14.72 -4.03 -0.52
C GLU A 39 13.89 -2.94 -1.19
N PRO A 40 12.81 -2.47 -0.54
CA PRO A 40 11.84 -1.64 -1.22
C PRO A 40 12.59 -0.48 -1.84
N LYS A 41 12.59 -0.41 -3.17
CA LYS A 41 13.35 0.58 -3.93
C LYS A 41 12.92 1.93 -3.39
N ARG A 42 13.81 2.59 -2.63
CA ARG A 42 13.49 3.88 -2.00
C ARG A 42 13.08 4.85 -3.09
N VAL A 43 11.80 5.20 -3.12
CA VAL A 43 11.28 6.19 -4.04
C VAL A 43 11.63 7.56 -3.47
N ASP A 44 12.38 8.37 -4.24
CA ASP A 44 12.53 9.78 -3.90
C ASP A 44 11.20 10.48 -4.20
N TYR A 45 10.53 10.94 -3.15
CA TYR A 45 9.22 11.60 -3.23
C TYR A 45 9.31 13.13 -3.19
N ARG A 46 10.52 13.70 -3.19
CA ARG A 46 10.72 15.15 -3.00
C ARG A 46 10.12 15.97 -4.13
N VAL A 47 10.24 15.50 -5.38
CA VAL A 47 9.74 16.22 -6.56
C VAL A 47 8.21 16.24 -6.55
N GLU A 48 7.60 15.10 -6.26
CA GLU A 48 6.16 14.92 -6.17
C GLU A 48 5.59 15.69 -4.98
N LEU A 49 6.27 15.68 -3.84
CA LEU A 49 5.89 16.48 -2.67
C LEU A 49 5.91 17.98 -2.98
N LEU A 50 6.96 18.48 -3.63
CA LEU A 50 7.04 19.89 -4.04
C LEU A 50 5.93 20.25 -5.03
N THR A 51 5.60 19.34 -5.93
CA THR A 51 4.51 19.53 -6.90
C THR A 51 3.16 19.55 -6.19
N ALA A 52 2.89 18.58 -5.30
CA ALA A 52 1.67 18.49 -4.51
C ALA A 52 1.49 19.72 -3.62
N ARG A 53 2.54 20.18 -2.91
CA ARG A 53 2.49 21.39 -2.06
C ARG A 53 2.16 22.67 -2.83
N ARG A 54 2.49 22.73 -4.13
CA ARG A 54 2.15 23.88 -4.99
C ARG A 54 0.75 23.80 -5.57
N ALA A 55 0.26 22.58 -5.82
CA ALA A 55 -0.99 22.34 -6.52
C ALA A 55 -2.19 22.13 -5.59
N ALA A 56 -1.98 21.53 -4.42
CA ALA A 56 -3.05 21.18 -3.50
C ALA A 56 -3.64 22.42 -2.81
N SER A 57 -4.94 22.39 -2.58
CA SER A 57 -5.67 23.41 -1.81
C SER A 57 -5.43 23.37 -0.29
N TYR A 58 -4.60 22.45 0.19
CA TYR A 58 -4.28 22.25 1.61
C TYR A 58 -2.77 22.06 1.84
N ALA A 59 -2.35 22.17 3.09
CA ALA A 59 -0.96 21.95 3.48
C ALA A 59 -0.60 20.45 3.43
N VAL A 60 0.05 20.03 2.34
CA VAL A 60 0.47 18.64 2.14
C VAL A 60 1.54 18.24 3.16
N VAL A 61 1.29 17.15 3.89
CA VAL A 61 2.18 16.61 4.91
C VAL A 61 3.08 15.52 4.36
N ALA A 62 4.33 15.51 4.83
CA ALA A 62 5.26 14.41 4.62
C ALA A 62 6.10 14.20 5.88
N PRO A 63 6.59 12.98 6.12
CA PRO A 63 7.44 12.72 7.27
C PRO A 63 8.81 13.40 7.12
N VAL A 64 9.31 13.95 8.22
CA VAL A 64 10.65 14.55 8.35
C VAL A 64 11.35 13.92 9.56
N GLY A 65 12.62 13.55 9.38
CA GLY A 65 13.43 12.98 10.47
C GLY A 65 13.11 11.53 10.82
N LEU A 66 12.41 10.79 9.96
CA LEU A 66 12.27 9.34 10.14
C LEU A 66 13.64 8.64 9.99
N PRO A 67 13.91 7.59 10.78
CA PRO A 67 15.10 6.76 10.63
C PRO A 67 15.22 6.17 9.22
N GLU A 68 16.44 5.94 8.75
CA GLU A 68 16.70 5.36 7.42
C GLU A 68 16.06 3.97 7.18
N ALA A 69 15.72 3.27 8.27
CA ALA A 69 15.00 2.00 8.18
C ALA A 69 13.58 2.14 7.59
N TRP A 70 12.99 3.34 7.63
CA TRP A 70 11.75 3.64 6.93
C TRP A 70 12.02 3.83 5.44
N LYS A 71 11.35 3.04 4.60
CA LYS A 71 11.57 3.04 3.15
C LYS A 71 10.32 3.51 2.43
N ALA A 72 10.39 4.66 1.76
CA ALA A 72 9.31 5.13 0.89
C ALA A 72 9.16 4.20 -0.32
N THR A 73 7.93 3.72 -0.56
CA THR A 73 7.62 2.75 -1.62
C THR A 73 6.72 3.28 -2.71
N SER A 74 5.92 4.28 -2.40
CA SER A 74 5.01 4.87 -3.38
C SER A 74 4.76 6.34 -3.05
N VAL A 75 4.69 7.17 -4.08
CA VAL A 75 4.25 8.56 -3.98
C VAL A 75 3.32 8.85 -5.15
N ARG A 76 2.18 9.47 -4.87
CA ARG A 76 1.22 9.91 -5.90
C ARG A 76 0.49 11.16 -5.43
N PHE A 77 0.29 12.07 -6.36
CA PHE A 77 -0.61 13.21 -6.19
C PHE A 77 -1.61 13.24 -7.35
N ARG A 78 -2.90 13.39 -7.03
CA ARG A 78 -4.00 13.46 -8.01
C ARG A 78 -4.83 14.72 -7.74
N GLY A 79 -4.49 15.81 -8.41
CA GLY A 79 -5.21 17.10 -8.30
C GLY A 79 -6.65 17.02 -8.81
N ASP A 80 -6.92 16.18 -9.81
CA ASP A 80 -8.23 15.96 -10.41
C ASP A 80 -9.17 15.10 -9.54
N GLU A 81 -8.63 14.38 -8.57
CA GLU A 81 -9.38 13.51 -7.66
C GLU A 81 -9.43 14.09 -6.23
N SER A 82 -9.99 15.29 -6.09
CA SER A 82 -10.09 16.00 -4.80
C SER A 82 -8.73 16.22 -4.11
N ASP A 83 -7.75 16.65 -4.90
CA ASP A 83 -6.38 16.91 -4.46
C ASP A 83 -5.78 15.74 -3.65
N ARG A 84 -5.95 14.49 -4.08
CA ARG A 84 -5.52 13.34 -3.31
C ARG A 84 -4.00 13.20 -3.26
N TRP A 85 -3.45 13.19 -2.06
CA TRP A 85 -2.05 12.91 -1.76
C TRP A 85 -1.92 11.51 -1.17
N HIS A 86 -0.96 10.74 -1.69
CA HIS A 86 -0.64 9.41 -1.22
C HIS A 86 0.88 9.27 -1.10
N LEU A 87 1.33 8.82 0.07
CA LEU A 87 2.73 8.51 0.32
C LEU A 87 2.83 7.23 1.15
N GLY A 88 3.32 6.16 0.53
CA GLY A 88 3.50 4.84 1.13
C GLY A 88 4.93 4.58 1.59
N PHE A 89 5.06 3.86 2.70
CA PHE A 89 6.30 3.43 3.32
C PHE A 89 6.21 1.97 3.78
N HIS A 90 7.37 1.35 3.92
CA HIS A 90 7.55 0.25 4.87
C HIS A 90 8.23 0.76 6.15
N ASP A 91 7.72 0.29 7.29
CA ASP A 91 8.35 0.46 8.60
C ASP A 91 9.63 -0.39 8.72
N PRO A 92 10.41 -0.26 9.80
CA PRO A 92 11.62 -1.04 10.02
C PRO A 92 11.39 -2.57 10.07
N ASP A 93 10.15 -3.00 10.33
CA ASP A 93 9.74 -4.40 10.39
C ASP A 93 9.19 -4.88 9.03
N GLY A 94 9.25 -4.05 7.97
CA GLY A 94 8.74 -4.35 6.63
C GLY A 94 7.23 -4.19 6.47
N ARG A 95 6.51 -3.69 7.47
CA ARG A 95 5.05 -3.52 7.41
C ARG A 95 4.67 -2.22 6.74
N TYR A 96 3.54 -2.23 6.05
CA TYR A 96 3.12 -1.12 5.22
C TYR A 96 2.49 0.00 6.07
N VAL A 97 2.84 1.24 5.77
CA VAL A 97 2.28 2.48 6.34
C VAL A 97 2.09 3.49 5.22
N ALA A 98 0.88 4.01 5.07
CA ALA A 98 0.54 5.05 4.12
C ALA A 98 0.10 6.33 4.82
N VAL A 99 0.48 7.46 4.24
CA VAL A 99 -0.05 8.79 4.56
C VAL A 99 -0.92 9.21 3.39
N GLU A 100 -2.19 9.42 3.68
CA GLU A 100 -3.22 9.81 2.72
C GLU A 100 -3.77 11.17 3.13
N GLN A 101 -3.92 12.10 2.18
CA GLN A 101 -4.67 13.34 2.39
C GLN A 101 -5.59 13.63 1.22
N SER A 102 -6.77 14.19 1.50
CA SER A 102 -7.70 14.60 0.46
C SER A 102 -8.69 15.65 0.96
N THR A 103 -9.24 16.43 0.03
CA THR A 103 -10.39 17.32 0.25
C THR A 103 -11.74 16.65 0.02
N GLU A 104 -11.75 15.36 -0.36
CA GLU A 104 -12.97 14.57 -0.53
C GLU A 104 -13.77 14.49 0.80
N LYS A 105 -15.06 14.19 0.68
CA LYS A 105 -15.94 13.99 1.84
C LYS A 105 -15.31 12.99 2.83
N PRO A 106 -15.09 13.37 4.12
CA PRO A 106 -14.34 12.55 5.08
C PRO A 106 -14.86 11.13 5.20
N SER A 107 -16.18 10.94 5.25
CA SER A 107 -16.79 9.61 5.39
C SER A 107 -16.42 8.64 4.26
N ARG A 108 -16.25 9.15 3.03
CA ARG A 108 -15.91 8.34 1.86
C ARG A 108 -14.40 8.12 1.79
N PHE A 109 -13.64 9.19 1.98
CA PHE A 109 -12.19 9.16 1.95
C PHE A 109 -11.61 8.25 3.04
N ILE A 110 -12.11 8.35 4.27
CA ILE A 110 -11.65 7.51 5.38
C ILE A 110 -11.93 6.03 5.08
N ALA A 111 -13.13 5.69 4.60
CA ALA A 111 -13.45 4.30 4.25
C ALA A 111 -12.48 3.76 3.19
N ASP A 112 -12.21 4.53 2.13
CA ASP A 112 -11.30 4.12 1.06
C ASP A 112 -9.84 4.00 1.53
N ALA A 113 -9.32 5.05 2.19
CA ALA A 113 -7.94 5.11 2.67
C ALA A 113 -7.63 4.05 3.75
N THR A 114 -8.62 3.67 4.55
CA THR A 114 -8.46 2.68 5.63
C THR A 114 -8.91 1.27 5.25
N GLN A 115 -9.39 1.05 4.02
CA GLN A 115 -9.97 -0.23 3.59
C GLN A 115 -11.13 -0.67 4.50
N ASP A 116 -12.11 0.23 4.67
CA ASP A 116 -13.34 0.05 5.45
C ASP A 116 -13.14 -0.17 6.96
N ALA A 117 -12.05 0.34 7.53
CA ALA A 117 -11.82 0.30 8.97
C ALA A 117 -12.91 1.06 9.76
N LYS A 118 -13.19 0.58 10.97
CA LYS A 118 -14.24 1.09 11.85
C LYS A 118 -13.65 2.02 12.90
N LYS A 119 -14.29 3.16 13.14
CA LYS A 119 -13.92 4.08 14.21
C LYS A 119 -14.07 3.37 15.57
N THR A 120 -13.01 3.32 16.35
CA THR A 120 -12.97 2.60 17.64
C THR A 120 -13.55 3.40 18.80
N GLY A 121 -13.83 4.70 18.59
CA GLY A 121 -14.17 5.64 19.67
C GLY A 121 -12.97 6.07 20.54
N THR A 122 -11.79 5.47 20.32
CA THR A 122 -10.55 5.85 21.00
C THR A 122 -9.85 6.96 20.22
N THR A 123 -9.30 7.94 20.94
CA THR A 123 -8.42 8.96 20.40
C THR A 123 -7.01 8.83 20.97
N GLN A 124 -6.04 9.32 20.22
CA GLN A 124 -4.63 9.32 20.60
C GLN A 124 -4.05 10.70 20.33
N GLU A 125 -3.41 11.29 21.33
CA GLU A 125 -2.65 12.52 21.17
C GLU A 125 -1.26 12.21 20.59
N ILE A 126 -0.93 12.91 19.51
CA ILE A 126 0.37 12.77 18.82
C ILE A 126 0.82 14.19 18.48
N GLY A 127 1.85 14.66 19.19
CA GLY A 127 2.25 16.06 19.15
C GLY A 127 1.15 16.98 19.69
N ASP A 128 0.76 17.97 18.89
CA ASP A 128 -0.30 18.94 19.17
C ASP A 128 -1.67 18.53 18.60
N LYS A 129 -1.79 17.31 18.09
CA LYS A 129 -2.95 16.84 17.32
C LYS A 129 -3.60 15.62 17.96
N THR A 130 -4.92 15.59 17.95
CA THR A 130 -5.72 14.46 18.42
C THR A 130 -6.18 13.62 17.24
N TRP A 131 -5.68 12.39 17.16
CA TRP A 131 -6.00 11.43 16.10
C TRP A 131 -7.08 10.45 16.58
N ALA A 132 -8.08 10.20 15.75
CA ALA A 132 -9.06 9.14 15.99
C ALA A 132 -8.52 7.80 15.51
N ARG A 133 -8.66 6.75 16.34
CA ARG A 133 -8.23 5.40 15.99
C ARG A 133 -9.34 4.65 15.25
N TYR A 134 -8.95 4.01 14.17
CA TYR A 134 -9.76 3.14 13.36
C TYR A 134 -9.11 1.76 13.32
N ASP A 135 -9.92 0.74 13.47
CA ASP A 135 -9.51 -0.67 13.48
C ASP A 135 -10.21 -1.37 12.32
N GLY A 136 -9.43 -2.04 11.49
CA GLY A 136 -9.89 -2.68 10.27
C GLY A 136 -9.26 -4.06 10.12
N GLU A 137 -9.94 -4.93 9.37
CA GLU A 137 -9.44 -6.29 9.12
C GLU A 137 -8.08 -6.28 8.39
N ARG A 138 -7.89 -5.30 7.49
CA ARG A 138 -6.67 -5.16 6.70
C ARG A 138 -5.72 -4.10 7.23
N TYR A 139 -6.23 -2.90 7.51
CA TYR A 139 -5.44 -1.76 7.96
C TYR A 139 -6.03 -1.14 9.22
N ASP A 140 -5.16 -0.96 10.21
CA ASP A 140 -5.38 -0.01 11.28
C ASP A 140 -5.14 1.40 10.76
N ALA A 141 -5.79 2.39 11.35
CA ALA A 141 -5.57 3.77 10.96
C ALA A 141 -5.69 4.79 12.10
N LEU A 142 -4.94 5.88 11.93
CA LEU A 142 -5.05 7.11 12.67
C LEU A 142 -5.61 8.16 11.71
N VAL A 143 -6.74 8.76 12.08
CA VAL A 143 -7.42 9.76 11.26
C VAL A 143 -7.41 11.11 11.97
N LEU A 144 -6.99 12.14 11.25
CA LEU A 144 -7.05 13.54 11.66
C LEU A 144 -7.91 14.31 10.66
N GLU A 145 -9.07 14.75 11.12
CA GLU A 145 -9.95 15.63 10.36
C GLU A 145 -9.48 17.07 10.58
N GLY A 146 -8.90 17.69 9.55
CA GLY A 146 -8.38 19.05 9.60
C GLY A 146 -9.30 20.08 8.93
N SER A 147 -8.97 21.37 9.09
CA SER A 147 -9.65 22.45 8.37
C SER A 147 -9.22 22.47 6.89
N GLY A 148 -9.98 21.78 6.04
CA GLY A 148 -9.82 21.79 4.58
C GLY A 148 -9.34 20.48 3.96
N SER A 149 -8.79 19.55 4.74
CA SER A 149 -8.49 18.19 4.29
C SER A 149 -8.58 17.18 5.43
N THR A 150 -8.83 15.92 5.08
CA THR A 150 -8.71 14.81 6.01
C THR A 150 -7.35 14.16 5.82
N THR A 151 -6.62 13.91 6.90
CA THR A 151 -5.35 13.19 6.90
C THR A 151 -5.55 11.82 7.53
N VAL A 152 -5.07 10.78 6.87
CA VAL A 152 -5.18 9.40 7.34
C VAL A 152 -3.79 8.77 7.30
N VAL A 153 -3.36 8.20 8.41
CA VAL A 153 -2.20 7.33 8.48
C VAL A 153 -2.71 5.92 8.67
N ALA A 154 -2.65 5.09 7.62
CA ALA A 154 -3.23 3.74 7.61
C ALA A 154 -2.21 2.71 7.17
N GLY A 155 -2.32 1.48 7.66
CA GLY A 155 -1.44 0.41 7.22
C GLY A 155 -1.58 -0.88 8.00
N SER A 156 -0.78 -1.88 7.62
CA SER A 156 -0.69 -3.15 8.34
C SER A 156 0.27 -3.10 9.53
N ALA A 157 1.00 -1.98 9.67
CA ALA A 157 1.82 -1.73 10.85
C ALA A 157 0.94 -1.47 12.08
N PRO A 158 1.43 -1.77 13.29
CA PRO A 158 0.69 -1.61 14.53
C PRO A 158 0.60 -0.13 14.84
N PHE A 159 -0.39 0.26 15.65
CA PHE A 159 -0.60 1.65 16.03
C PHE A 159 0.66 2.39 16.54
N ALA A 160 1.60 1.70 17.18
CA ALA A 160 2.87 2.32 17.60
C ALA A 160 3.70 2.85 16.41
N GLN A 161 3.76 2.13 15.29
CA GLN A 161 4.48 2.57 14.09
C GLN A 161 3.66 3.60 13.31
N LEU A 162 2.33 3.43 13.24
CA LEU A 162 1.44 4.46 12.67
C LEU A 162 1.60 5.79 13.43
N ALA A 163 1.70 5.74 14.76
CA ALA A 163 1.90 6.92 15.59
C ALA A 163 3.26 7.58 15.35
N LYS A 164 4.33 6.80 15.21
CA LYS A 164 5.66 7.33 14.83
C LYS A 164 5.64 8.02 13.47
N MET A 165 4.94 7.46 12.49
CA MET A 165 4.75 8.11 11.19
C MET A 165 4.00 9.43 11.36
N ALA A 166 2.86 9.41 12.08
CA ALA A 166 2.05 10.60 12.33
C ALA A 166 2.83 11.71 13.06
N GLU A 167 3.68 11.34 14.02
CA GLU A 167 4.54 12.27 14.77
C GLU A 167 5.60 12.95 13.89
N ALA A 168 6.07 12.27 12.84
CA ALA A 168 7.06 12.80 11.91
C ALA A 168 6.48 13.76 10.87
N LEU A 169 5.16 13.87 10.74
CA LEU A 169 4.51 14.64 9.68
C LEU A 169 4.74 16.15 9.82
N ARG A 170 5.25 16.79 8.77
CA ARG A 170 5.45 18.24 8.68
C ARG A 170 4.94 18.79 7.34
N THR A 171 4.53 20.05 7.33
CA THR A 171 4.01 20.76 6.14
C THR A 171 5.04 21.62 5.44
N GLU A 172 6.19 21.86 6.06
CA GLU A 172 7.28 22.74 5.59
C GLU A 172 8.40 22.00 4.85
#